data_AF-T1AI64-F1
#
_entry.id   AF-T1AI64-F1
#
_cell.length_a   1.000
_cell.length_b   1.000
_cell.length_c   1.000
_cell.angle_alpha   90.00
_cell.angle_beta   90.00
_cell.angle_gamma   90.00
#
_symmetry.space_group_name_H-M   'P 1'
#
loop_
_entity.id
_entity.type
_entity.pdbx_description
1 polymer ?
#
loop_
_entity_poly.entity_id
_entity_poly.type
_entity_poly.pdbx_seq_one_letter_code
_entity_poly.pdbx_strand_id
1 'polypeptide(L)'
;KLIGATVNGAGSITMLVEHAGADSTLSKIIAIVEAAASKRVKIQKLADTVSAYFVPLVIGIAIASSLGWFFLGSSGLSVAVLVFVSVVIIACPCAFGIATPAALLVGSGKASENGILIKSGEVVELAGKIKAIILDKTGTITVGKPSVTDIIPEATASEGE
;
A
#
# COMPACT_ATOMS: atom_id res chain seq x y z
N LYS A 1 30.13 0.43 -23.39
CA LYS A 1 28.84 -0.27 -23.59
C LYS A 1 27.72 0.76 -23.50
N LEU A 2 26.77 0.73 -24.43
CA LEU A 2 25.60 1.63 -24.45
C LEU A 2 24.37 0.88 -23.95
N ILE A 3 23.47 1.58 -23.25
CA ILE A 3 22.24 1.00 -22.71
C ILE A 3 21.07 1.48 -23.57
N GLY A 4 20.13 0.59 -23.88
CA GLY A 4 18.89 0.97 -24.57
C GLY A 4 18.09 1.98 -23.74
N ALA A 5 17.38 2.90 -24.41
CA ALA A 5 16.64 4.02 -23.81
C ALA A 5 17.48 5.14 -23.17
N THR A 6 18.81 5.12 -23.32
CA THR A 6 19.65 6.29 -23.01
C THR A 6 19.57 7.32 -24.13
N VAL A 7 19.65 8.61 -23.79
CA VAL A 7 19.63 9.70 -24.78
C VAL A 7 21.05 10.02 -25.22
N ASN A 8 21.31 9.98 -26.53
CA ASN A 8 22.56 10.50 -27.09
C ASN A 8 22.52 12.03 -27.09
N GLY A 9 23.57 12.67 -26.57
CA GLY A 9 23.68 14.13 -26.50
C GLY A 9 24.09 14.74 -27.85
N ALA A 10 25.38 15.06 -27.98
CA ALA A 10 25.95 15.63 -29.20
C ALA A 10 26.76 14.58 -29.98
N GLY A 11 26.69 14.66 -31.32
CA GLY A 11 27.44 13.79 -32.24
C GLY A 11 26.65 12.59 -32.76
N SER A 12 27.21 11.89 -33.75
CA SER A 12 26.66 10.64 -34.27
C SER A 12 27.41 9.44 -33.70
N ILE A 13 26.67 8.36 -33.44
CA ILE A 13 27.23 7.11 -32.94
C ILE A 13 26.73 5.95 -33.81
N THR A 14 27.65 5.06 -34.18
CA THR A 14 27.34 3.76 -34.77
C THR A 14 27.68 2.72 -33.71
N MET A 15 26.74 1.84 -33.40
CA MET A 15 26.91 0.83 -32.36
C MET A 15 26.47 -0.55 -32.85
N LEU A 16 27.13 -1.58 -32.33
CA LEU A 16 26.70 -2.96 -32.49
C LEU A 16 25.65 -3.29 -31.43
N VAL A 17 24.56 -3.95 -31.83
CA VAL A 17 23.53 -4.43 -30.90
C VAL A 17 23.98 -5.76 -30.32
N GLU A 18 24.40 -5.77 -29.04
CA GLU A 18 24.76 -7.00 -28.31
C GLU A 18 23.52 -7.73 -27.74
N HIS A 19 22.56 -6.98 -27.19
CA HIS A 19 21.33 -7.51 -26.57
C HIS A 19 20.11 -6.73 -27.04
N ALA A 20 19.04 -7.42 -27.45
CA ALA A 20 17.81 -6.81 -27.96
C ALA A 20 16.56 -7.46 -27.36
N GLY A 21 15.44 -6.74 -27.40
CA GLY A 21 14.14 -7.21 -26.89
C GLY A 21 14.20 -7.58 -25.40
N ALA A 22 13.75 -8.79 -25.07
CA ALA A 22 13.63 -9.28 -23.69
C ALA A 22 14.95 -9.37 -22.92
N ASP A 23 16.10 -9.44 -23.61
CA ASP A 23 17.42 -9.50 -22.98
C ASP A 23 18.02 -8.10 -22.71
N SER A 24 17.32 -7.04 -23.10
CA SER A 24 17.76 -5.67 -22.86
C SER A 24 17.76 -5.32 -21.36
N THR A 25 18.62 -4.37 -20.98
CA THR A 25 18.68 -3.86 -19.59
C THR A 25 17.34 -3.30 -19.13
N LEU A 26 16.60 -2.61 -20.02
CA LEU A 26 15.28 -2.07 -19.70
C LEU A 26 14.26 -3.18 -19.45
N SER A 27 14.22 -4.22 -20.27
CA SER A 27 13.33 -5.37 -20.05
C SER A 27 13.62 -6.09 -18.74
N LYS A 28 14.90 -6.20 -18.35
CA LYS A 28 15.30 -6.75 -17.04
C LYS A 28 14.80 -5.86 -15.89
N ILE A 29 14.89 -4.53 -16.01
CA ILE A 29 14.34 -3.61 -15.00
C ILE A 29 12.82 -3.78 -14.89
N ILE A 30 12.10 -3.84 -16.01
CA ILE A 30 10.64 -4.05 -16.02
C ILE A 30 10.29 -5.36 -15.32
N ALA A 31 10.98 -6.45 -15.64
CA ALA A 31 10.73 -7.74 -15.01
C ALA A 31 10.96 -7.72 -13.48
N ILE A 32 12.00 -7.02 -13.02
CA ILE A 32 12.27 -6.84 -11.57
C ILE A 32 11.15 -6.02 -10.92
N VAL A 33 10.69 -4.94 -11.57
CA VAL A 33 9.60 -4.09 -11.07
C VAL A 33 8.28 -4.85 -11.01
N GLU A 34 7.93 -5.62 -12.04
CA GLU A 34 6.72 -6.45 -12.07
C GLU A 34 6.77 -7.54 -10.99
N ALA A 35 7.92 -8.20 -10.82
CA ALA A 35 8.13 -9.18 -9.76
C ALA A 35 7.92 -8.56 -8.36
N ALA A 36 8.37 -7.32 -8.15
CA ALA A 36 8.16 -6.59 -6.90
C ALA A 36 6.71 -6.12 -6.70
N ALA A 37 6.04 -5.64 -7.76
CA ALA A 37 4.67 -5.13 -7.72
C ALA A 37 3.61 -6.22 -7.54
N SER A 38 3.91 -7.46 -7.92
CA SER A 38 2.97 -8.60 -7.82
C SER A 38 2.65 -9.05 -6.39
N LYS A 39 3.35 -8.52 -5.37
CA LYS A 39 3.12 -8.86 -3.96
C LYS A 39 1.99 -8.00 -3.37
N ARG A 40 0.73 -8.36 -3.67
CA ARG A 40 -0.46 -7.64 -3.18
C ARG A 40 -0.48 -7.54 -1.65
N VAL A 41 -0.72 -6.34 -1.14
CA VAL A 41 -0.87 -6.05 0.29
C VAL A 41 -2.30 -6.39 0.73
N LYS A 42 -2.40 -6.84 1.99
CA LYS A 42 -3.55 -7.58 2.57
C LYS A 42 -4.62 -6.65 3.19
N ILE A 43 -5.01 -5.55 2.55
CA ILE A 43 -5.96 -4.59 3.17
C ILE A 43 -7.34 -5.21 3.40
N GLN A 44 -7.74 -6.15 2.53
CA GLN A 44 -9.04 -6.83 2.60
C GLN A 44 -9.12 -7.88 3.73
N LYS A 45 -7.96 -8.32 4.26
CA LYS A 45 -7.95 -9.41 5.24
C LYS A 45 -8.48 -9.04 6.61
N LEU A 46 -8.38 -7.78 7.05
CA LEU A 46 -8.84 -7.42 8.40
C LEU A 46 -10.37 -7.49 8.51
N ALA A 47 -11.08 -6.88 7.56
CA ALA A 47 -12.54 -6.95 7.51
C ALA A 47 -13.03 -8.40 7.31
N ASP A 48 -12.38 -9.15 6.43
CA ASP A 48 -12.71 -10.56 6.18
C ASP A 48 -12.45 -11.43 7.42
N THR A 49 -11.36 -11.19 8.14
CA THR A 49 -11.02 -11.96 9.36
C THR A 49 -12.01 -11.68 10.47
N VAL A 50 -12.33 -10.40 10.71
CA VAL A 50 -13.33 -10.03 11.73
C VAL A 50 -14.68 -10.66 11.38
N SER A 51 -15.12 -10.57 10.12
CA SER A 51 -16.38 -11.17 9.68
C SER A 51 -16.37 -12.70 9.80
N ALA A 52 -15.24 -13.36 9.54
CA ALA A 52 -15.08 -14.80 9.66
C ALA A 52 -15.28 -15.32 11.10
N TYR A 53 -14.91 -14.53 12.12
CA TYR A 53 -15.17 -14.87 13.52
C TYR A 53 -16.52 -14.34 14.03
N PHE A 54 -16.92 -13.16 13.58
CA PHE A 54 -18.13 -12.48 14.08
C PHE A 54 -19.42 -13.16 13.62
N VAL A 55 -19.50 -13.58 12.35
CA VAL A 55 -20.71 -14.19 11.79
C VAL A 55 -21.07 -15.52 12.50
N PRO A 56 -20.14 -16.48 12.68
CA PRO A 56 -20.45 -17.71 13.41
C PRO A 56 -20.84 -17.46 14.88
N LEU A 57 -20.19 -16.48 15.53
CA LEU A 57 -20.49 -16.10 16.91
C LEU A 57 -21.94 -15.60 17.06
N VAL A 58 -22.35 -14.67 16.20
CA VAL A 58 -23.72 -14.10 16.21
C VAL A 58 -24.76 -15.18 15.93
N ILE A 59 -24.51 -16.07 14.97
CA ILE A 59 -25.40 -17.19 14.68
C ILE A 59 -25.51 -18.13 15.90
N GLY A 60 -24.39 -18.43 16.55
CA GLY A 60 -24.38 -19.25 17.77
C GLY A 60 -25.21 -18.64 18.90
N ILE A 61 -25.07 -17.33 19.13
CA ILE A 61 -25.86 -16.60 20.13
C ILE A 61 -27.34 -16.58 19.74
N ALA A 62 -27.66 -16.32 18.46
CA ALA A 62 -29.04 -16.28 17.98
C ALA A 62 -29.75 -17.62 18.16
N ILE A 63 -29.07 -18.74 17.87
CA ILE A 63 -29.60 -20.10 18.11
C ILE A 63 -29.79 -20.34 19.60
N ALA A 64 -28.79 -20.02 20.44
CA ALA A 64 -28.87 -20.20 21.88
C ALA A 64 -30.02 -19.39 22.51
N SER A 65 -30.21 -18.13 22.11
CA SER A 65 -31.31 -17.28 22.55
C SER A 65 -32.67 -17.80 22.07
N SER A 66 -32.76 -18.28 20.84
CA SER A 66 -33.99 -18.86 20.28
C SER A 66 -34.40 -20.15 21.02
N LEU A 67 -33.44 -21.06 21.26
CA LEU A 67 -33.68 -22.29 22.03
C LEU A 67 -34.03 -21.98 23.49
N GLY A 68 -33.38 -21.00 24.12
CA GLY A 68 -33.68 -20.58 25.49
C GLY A 68 -35.14 -20.13 25.63
N TRP A 69 -35.63 -19.30 24.71
CA TRP A 69 -37.03 -18.85 24.71
C TRP A 69 -38.02 -19.95 24.35
N PHE A 70 -37.64 -20.88 23.47
CA PHE A 70 -38.47 -22.02 23.12
C PHE A 70 -38.65 -23.02 24.28
N PHE A 71 -37.58 -23.35 25.01
CA PHE A 71 -37.62 -24.34 26.09
C PHE A 71 -38.03 -23.77 27.45
N LEU A 72 -37.59 -22.55 27.82
CA LEU A 72 -37.85 -21.97 29.15
C LEU A 72 -39.06 -21.03 29.17
N GLY A 73 -39.38 -20.39 28.04
CA GLY A 73 -40.40 -19.36 27.97
C GLY A 73 -41.82 -19.87 27.74
N SER A 74 -42.03 -21.16 27.45
CA SER A 74 -43.31 -21.74 26.97
C SER A 74 -43.93 -20.96 25.79
N SER A 75 -43.11 -20.18 25.09
CA SER A 75 -43.53 -19.26 24.03
C SER A 75 -43.54 -20.04 22.72
N GLY A 76 -44.66 -20.02 22.00
CA GLY A 76 -44.79 -20.77 20.74
C GLY A 76 -43.68 -20.46 19.72
N LEU A 77 -43.52 -21.33 18.72
CA LEU A 77 -42.49 -21.24 17.67
C LEU A 77 -42.32 -19.81 17.09
N SER A 78 -43.43 -19.08 16.98
CA SER A 78 -43.50 -17.69 16.52
C SER A 78 -42.55 -16.76 17.29
N VAL A 79 -42.50 -16.85 18.63
CA VAL A 79 -41.68 -15.98 19.48
C VAL A 79 -40.20 -16.35 19.36
N ALA A 80 -39.88 -17.64 19.29
CA ALA A 80 -38.51 -18.12 19.15
C ALA A 80 -37.85 -17.67 17.83
N VAL A 81 -38.61 -17.68 16.73
CA VAL A 81 -38.16 -17.15 15.43
C VAL A 81 -38.01 -15.63 15.48
N LEU A 82 -38.91 -14.93 16.16
CA LEU A 82 -38.84 -13.47 16.33
C LEU A 82 -37.57 -13.04 17.07
N VAL A 83 -37.22 -13.76 18.16
CA VAL A 83 -35.99 -13.53 18.92
C VAL A 83 -34.76 -13.81 18.07
N PHE A 84 -34.73 -14.91 17.32
CA PHE A 84 -33.63 -15.24 16.41
C PHE A 84 -33.37 -14.11 15.40
N VAL A 85 -34.42 -13.69 14.67
CA VAL A 85 -34.32 -12.65 13.65
C VAL A 85 -33.90 -11.31 14.27
N SER A 86 -34.41 -10.97 15.45
CA SER A 86 -34.05 -9.73 16.16
C SER A 86 -32.56 -9.67 16.50
N VAL A 87 -32.00 -10.78 17.00
CA VAL A 87 -30.56 -10.86 17.34
C VAL A 87 -29.69 -10.72 16.08
N VAL A 88 -30.08 -11.36 14.97
CA VAL A 88 -29.32 -11.28 13.72
C VAL A 88 -29.36 -9.86 13.12
N ILE A 89 -30.53 -9.22 13.10
CA ILE A 89 -30.69 -7.87 12.55
C ILE A 89 -29.89 -6.85 13.35
N ILE A 90 -29.97 -6.90 14.69
CA ILE A 90 -29.31 -5.91 15.54
C ILE A 90 -27.78 -6.05 15.51
N ALA A 91 -27.27 -7.23 15.18
CA ALA A 91 -25.84 -7.52 15.08
C ALA A 91 -25.20 -7.08 13.76
N CYS A 92 -25.97 -6.60 12.77
CA CYS A 92 -25.44 -6.27 11.45
C CYS A 92 -24.33 -5.19 11.53
N PRO A 93 -23.07 -5.48 11.14
CA PRO A 93 -21.95 -4.58 11.33
C PRO A 93 -21.82 -3.54 10.19
N CYS A 94 -22.90 -2.85 9.82
CA CYS A 94 -22.95 -1.93 8.67
C CYS A 94 -21.82 -0.87 8.66
N ALA A 95 -21.39 -0.42 9.85
CA ALA A 95 -20.35 0.60 9.99
C ALA A 95 -18.94 0.10 9.62
N PHE A 96 -18.66 -1.20 9.73
CA PHE A 96 -17.32 -1.75 9.47
C PHE A 96 -16.91 -1.60 8.00
N GLY A 97 -17.85 -1.73 7.07
CA GLY A 97 -17.57 -1.65 5.63
C GLY A 97 -17.17 -0.25 5.14
N ILE A 98 -17.56 0.79 5.86
CA ILE A 98 -17.29 2.20 5.50
C ILE A 98 -16.17 2.85 6.31
N ALA A 99 -15.83 2.30 7.47
CA ALA A 99 -14.85 2.89 8.37
C ALA A 99 -13.46 3.01 7.73
N THR A 100 -12.95 1.96 7.09
CA THR A 100 -11.62 1.95 6.47
C THR A 100 -11.53 2.88 5.26
N PRO A 101 -12.46 2.86 4.28
CA PRO A 101 -12.44 3.82 3.16
C PRO A 101 -12.55 5.28 3.61
N ALA A 102 -13.39 5.58 4.61
CA ALA A 102 -13.54 6.93 5.14
C ALA A 102 -12.23 7.44 5.78
N ALA A 103 -11.59 6.62 6.61
CA ALA A 103 -10.31 6.95 7.23
C ALA A 103 -9.20 7.17 6.18
N LEU A 104 -9.14 6.32 5.14
CA LEU A 104 -8.16 6.46 4.06
C LEU A 104 -8.38 7.72 3.23
N LEU A 105 -9.64 8.05 2.90
CA LEU A 105 -9.97 9.22 2.12
C LEU A 105 -9.58 10.51 2.86
N VAL A 106 -10.01 10.66 4.11
CA VAL A 106 -9.65 11.82 4.95
C VAL A 106 -8.15 11.87 5.21
N GLY A 107 -7.52 10.72 5.51
CA GLY A 107 -6.08 10.63 5.74
C GLY A 107 -5.25 11.02 4.51
N SER A 108 -5.64 10.56 3.33
CA SER A 108 -4.99 10.93 2.06
C SER A 108 -5.18 12.40 1.71
N GLY A 109 -6.37 12.96 1.97
CA GLY A 109 -6.64 14.39 1.80
C GLY A 109 -5.72 15.22 2.69
N LYS A 110 -5.60 14.84 3.97
CA LYS A 110 -4.73 15.54 4.91
C LYS A 110 -3.25 15.42 4.56
N ALA A 111 -2.81 14.27 4.05
CA ALA A 111 -1.45 14.08 3.56
C ALA A 111 -1.15 14.97 2.35
N SER A 112 -2.10 15.09 1.42
CA SER A 112 -1.97 15.96 0.24
C SER A 112 -1.82 17.43 0.61
N GLU A 113 -2.50 17.90 1.66
CA GLU A 113 -2.33 19.27 2.19
C GLU A 113 -0.89 19.54 2.68
N ASN A 114 -0.14 18.50 3.03
CA ASN A 114 1.26 18.58 3.48
C ASN A 114 2.26 18.23 2.36
N GLY A 115 1.82 18.21 1.09
CA GLY A 115 2.68 17.88 -0.06
C GLY A 115 3.03 16.40 -0.19
N ILE A 116 2.34 15.52 0.54
CA ILE A 116 2.56 14.07 0.49
C ILE A 116 1.48 13.42 -0.38
N LEU A 117 1.86 13.02 -1.60
CA LEU A 117 0.95 12.36 -2.53
C LEU A 117 0.92 10.84 -2.33
N ILE A 118 -0.21 10.33 -1.85
CA ILE A 118 -0.45 8.90 -1.64
C ILE A 118 -1.18 8.33 -2.86
N LYS A 119 -0.55 7.40 -3.58
CA LYS A 119 -1.08 6.82 -4.83
C LYS A 119 -2.06 5.65 -4.61
N SER A 120 -2.04 5.00 -3.44
CA SER A 120 -2.96 3.90 -3.13
C SER A 120 -3.19 3.76 -1.62
N GLY A 121 -4.34 3.21 -1.22
CA GLY A 121 -4.66 2.97 0.19
C GLY A 121 -3.73 1.97 0.88
N GLU A 122 -3.16 1.03 0.11
CA GLU A 122 -2.18 0.05 0.61
C GLU A 122 -0.90 0.72 1.15
N VAL A 123 -0.47 1.81 0.51
CA VAL A 123 0.73 2.56 0.91
C VAL A 123 0.54 3.19 2.29
N VAL A 124 -0.67 3.63 2.64
CA VAL A 124 -0.96 4.24 3.96
C VAL A 124 -0.78 3.22 5.08
N GLU A 125 -1.29 2.00 4.88
CA GLU A 125 -1.17 0.94 5.88
C GLU A 125 0.29 0.47 6.01
N LEU A 126 1.01 0.38 4.88
CA LEU A 126 2.42 0.03 4.88
C LEU A 126 3.27 1.10 5.57
N ALA A 127 2.96 2.38 5.34
CA ALA A 127 3.65 3.52 5.91
C ALA A 127 3.68 3.46 7.46
N GLY A 128 2.55 3.09 8.08
CA GLY A 128 2.48 2.90 9.54
C GLY A 128 3.30 1.72 10.08
N LYS A 129 3.78 0.82 9.21
CA LYS A 129 4.59 -0.36 9.58
C LYS A 129 6.06 -0.21 9.18
N ILE A 130 6.45 0.91 8.59
CA ILE A 130 7.84 1.17 8.19
C ILE A 130 8.72 1.23 9.44
N LYS A 131 9.82 0.48 9.42
CA LYS A 131 10.84 0.47 10.49
C LYS A 131 12.16 1.08 10.07
N ALA A 132 12.40 1.17 8.77
CA ALA A 132 13.64 1.68 8.19
C ALA A 132 13.33 2.44 6.91
N ILE A 133 14.03 3.55 6.71
CA ILE A 133 13.94 4.38 5.51
C ILE A 133 15.31 4.36 4.85
N ILE A 134 15.37 3.90 3.61
CA ILE A 134 16.58 3.95 2.78
C ILE A 134 16.35 5.05 1.75
N LEU A 135 17.18 6.07 1.80
CA LEU A 135 17.07 7.23 0.92
C LEU A 135 18.11 7.13 -0.18
N ASP A 136 17.68 7.42 -1.41
CA ASP A 136 18.64 7.66 -2.48
C ASP A 136 19.38 8.98 -2.20
N LYS A 137 20.66 9.05 -2.55
CA LYS A 137 21.45 10.27 -2.28
C LYS A 137 21.14 11.34 -3.33
N THR A 138 21.27 10.97 -4.60
CA THR A 138 21.28 11.93 -5.71
C THR A 138 19.85 12.32 -6.08
N GLY A 139 19.50 13.59 -5.92
CA GLY A 139 18.16 14.10 -6.29
C GLY A 139 17.06 13.83 -5.25
N THR A 140 17.36 13.11 -4.16
CA THR A 140 16.48 12.99 -2.99
C THR A 140 17.07 13.74 -1.79
N ILE A 141 18.28 13.39 -1.35
CA ILE A 141 18.99 14.14 -0.28
C ILE A 141 19.69 15.37 -0.86
N THR A 142 20.27 15.23 -2.06
CA THR A 142 21.00 16.32 -2.71
C THR A 142 20.17 16.99 -3.81
N VAL A 143 20.56 18.22 -4.16
CA VAL A 143 19.94 19.03 -5.23
C VAL A 143 20.11 18.39 -6.63
N GLY A 144 20.94 17.35 -6.77
CA GLY A 144 21.18 16.67 -8.05
C GLY A 144 21.98 17.50 -9.07
N LYS A 145 22.52 18.64 -8.66
CA LYS A 145 23.38 19.51 -9.48
C LYS A 145 24.79 19.54 -8.90
N PRO A 146 25.83 19.18 -9.67
CA PRO A 146 27.21 19.27 -9.20
C PRO A 146 27.61 20.74 -9.03
N SER A 147 28.34 21.04 -7.96
CA SER A 147 28.95 22.34 -7.69
C SER A 147 30.39 22.12 -7.23
N VAL A 148 31.30 23.01 -7.63
CA VAL A 148 32.68 23.00 -7.12
C VAL A 148 32.63 23.42 -5.65
N THR A 149 33.19 22.61 -4.76
CA THR A 149 33.26 22.91 -3.32
C THR A 149 34.65 23.35 -2.91
N ASP A 150 35.66 22.65 -3.43
CA ASP A 150 37.05 22.83 -3.04
C ASP A 150 37.92 22.83 -4.30
N ILE A 151 38.85 23.78 -4.36
CA ILE A 151 39.95 23.79 -5.30
C ILE A 151 41.19 23.57 -4.43
N ILE A 152 41.98 22.54 -4.70
CA ILE A 152 43.21 22.28 -3.94
C ILE A 152 44.38 22.55 -4.89
N PRO A 153 44.94 23.78 -4.88
CA PRO A 153 46.08 24.10 -5.72
C PRO A 153 47.36 23.46 -5.18
N GLU A 154 48.29 23.13 -6.08
CA GLU A 154 49.69 22.88 -5.69
C GLU A 154 50.33 24.17 -5.20
N ALA A 155 51.32 24.06 -4.29
CA ALA A 155 51.87 25.15 -3.46
C ALA A 155 52.36 26.42 -4.19
N THR A 156 52.42 26.42 -5.53
CA THR A 156 52.85 27.54 -6.37
C THR A 156 51.73 28.20 -7.20
N ALA A 157 50.48 27.74 -7.09
CA ALA A 157 49.34 28.33 -7.82
C ALA A 157 48.32 28.95 -6.86
N SER A 158 47.94 30.20 -7.12
CA SER A 158 46.82 30.87 -6.41
C SER A 158 45.48 30.48 -7.04
N GLU A 159 44.42 30.33 -6.23
CA GLU A 159 43.03 30.05 -6.64
C GLU A 159 42.34 31.18 -7.45
N GLY A 160 43.13 32.11 -8.00
CA GLY A 160 42.64 33.26 -8.76
C GLY A 160 42.44 32.93 -10.23
N GLU A 161 41.15 32.84 -10.60
CA GLU A 161 40.52 32.59 -11.91
C GLU A 161 40.43 31.12 -12.39
#